data_AF-A0A255DRX2-F1
#
_entry.id   AF-A0A255DRX2-F1
#
_cell.length_a   1.000
_cell.length_b   1.000
_cell.length_c   1.000
_cell.angle_alpha   90.00
_cell.angle_beta   90.00
_cell.angle_gamma   90.00
#
_symmetry.space_group_name_H-M   'P 1'
#
loop_
_entity.id
_entity.type
_entity.pdbx_description
1 polymer ?
#
loop_
_entity_poly.entity_id
_entity_poly.type
_entity_poly.pdbx_seq_one_letter_code
_entity_poly.pdbx_strand_id
1 'polypeptide(L)'
;MVYAAVFRREQTREDGALAIAGLINRSNAEGVGLADVFVARQLEELSGQPVPSVGLLPVDDSERLLKAAHTVLDDPDPTSRLERLAGNEPLETAQQAVSEALVRQQRRIERRTGKYVGWVRQMNANACQRCVNWAQDGRVWPANYRMPTHKGCNCVERIVISEKRPKPVRQKGKQNERTD
;
A
#
# COMPACT_ATOMS: atom_id res chain seq x y z
N MET A 1 3.96 5.70 -21.03
CA MET A 1 5.01 6.62 -21.52
C MET A 1 6.38 6.42 -20.83
N VAL A 2 6.64 5.30 -20.13
CA VAL A 2 7.94 5.00 -19.49
C VAL A 2 8.94 4.37 -20.47
N TYR A 3 8.44 3.59 -21.43
CA TYR A 3 9.25 2.79 -22.36
C TYR A 3 10.11 3.63 -23.33
N ALA A 4 9.59 4.77 -23.81
CA ALA A 4 10.26 5.57 -24.84
C ALA A 4 11.48 6.36 -24.31
N ALA A 5 11.54 6.62 -23.01
CA ALA A 5 12.65 7.38 -22.41
C ALA A 5 13.90 6.53 -22.17
N VAL A 6 13.72 5.21 -21.98
CA VAL A 6 14.80 4.29 -21.56
C VAL A 6 15.62 3.74 -22.75
N PHE A 7 15.07 3.74 -23.96
CA PHE A 7 15.72 3.17 -25.15
C PHE A 7 16.14 4.21 -26.20
N ARG A 8 16.56 5.41 -25.77
CA ARG A 8 17.34 6.30 -26.66
C ARG A 8 18.75 5.69 -26.84
N ARG A 9 19.26 5.73 -28.06
CA ARG A 9 20.47 5.01 -28.55
C ARG A 9 21.81 5.34 -27.84
N GLU A 10 21.81 6.08 -26.73
CA GLU A 10 23.01 6.46 -25.96
C GLU A 10 22.83 6.31 -24.44
N GLN A 11 21.75 5.69 -23.95
CA GLN A 11 21.57 5.54 -22.51
C GLN A 11 22.39 4.35 -21.99
N THR A 12 23.28 4.58 -21.03
CA THR A 12 24.01 3.48 -20.40
C THR A 12 23.07 2.63 -19.57
N ARG A 13 23.46 1.38 -19.33
CA ARG A 13 22.71 0.48 -18.46
C ARG A 13 22.48 1.07 -17.06
N GLU A 14 23.46 1.78 -16.55
CA GLU A 14 23.41 2.48 -15.27
C GLU A 14 22.36 3.60 -15.28
N ASP A 15 22.37 4.43 -16.32
CA ASP A 15 21.37 5.49 -16.50
C ASP A 15 19.94 4.94 -16.56
N GLY A 16 19.78 3.78 -17.22
CA GLY A 16 18.50 3.07 -17.27
C GLY A 16 18.04 2.59 -15.88
N ALA A 17 18.94 2.04 -15.08
CA ALA A 17 18.63 1.59 -13.72
C ALA A 17 18.25 2.77 -12.81
N LEU A 18 18.99 3.87 -12.87
CA LEU A 18 18.72 5.10 -12.15
C LEU A 18 17.37 5.70 -12.54
N ALA A 19 17.06 5.74 -13.84
CA ALA A 19 15.78 6.25 -14.34
C ALA A 19 14.59 5.40 -13.85
N ILE A 20 14.70 4.07 -13.90
CA ILE A 20 13.67 3.16 -13.41
C ILE A 20 13.46 3.36 -11.90
N ALA A 21 14.53 3.36 -11.11
CA ALA A 21 14.46 3.52 -9.67
C ALA A 21 13.85 4.86 -9.27
N GLY A 22 14.30 5.96 -9.89
CA GLY A 22 13.79 7.29 -9.63
C GLY A 22 12.30 7.45 -9.97
N LEU A 23 11.85 6.88 -11.09
CA LEU A 23 10.43 6.91 -11.47
C LEU A 23 9.57 6.14 -10.48
N ILE A 24 9.99 4.93 -10.08
CA ILE A 24 9.23 4.12 -9.11
C ILE A 24 9.22 4.79 -7.74
N ASN A 25 10.35 5.34 -7.29
CA ASN A 25 10.44 6.03 -6.00
C ASN A 25 9.49 7.25 -5.95
N ARG A 26 9.43 8.00 -7.05
CA ARG A 26 8.46 9.09 -7.20
C ARG A 26 7.02 8.58 -7.16
N SER A 27 6.70 7.51 -7.89
CA SER A 27 5.35 6.93 -7.86
C SER A 27 4.96 6.39 -6.48
N ASN A 28 5.91 5.83 -5.74
CA ASN A 28 5.73 5.46 -4.34
C ASN A 28 5.38 6.69 -3.49
N ALA A 29 6.09 7.81 -3.68
CA ALA A 29 5.83 9.04 -2.97
C ALA A 29 4.44 9.63 -3.27
N GLU A 30 4.04 9.64 -4.54
CA GLU A 30 2.69 10.03 -4.97
C GLU A 30 1.62 9.10 -4.37
N GLY A 31 1.89 7.79 -4.35
CA GLY A 31 1.01 6.78 -3.75
C GLY A 31 0.77 6.99 -2.26
N VAL A 32 1.80 7.37 -1.50
CA VAL A 32 1.69 7.70 -0.06
C VAL A 32 0.78 8.92 0.14
N GLY A 33 1.00 9.99 -0.62
CA GLY A 33 0.18 11.20 -0.52
C GLY A 33 -1.29 10.95 -0.87
N LEU A 34 -1.54 10.19 -1.94
CA LEU A 34 -2.90 9.82 -2.35
C LEU A 34 -3.59 8.92 -1.32
N ALA A 35 -2.87 7.98 -0.73
CA ALA A 35 -3.41 7.09 0.32
C ALA A 35 -3.86 7.86 1.56
N ASP A 36 -3.10 8.86 1.99
CA ASP A 36 -3.43 9.70 3.15
C ASP A 36 -4.70 10.54 2.89
N VAL A 37 -4.79 11.18 1.72
CA VAL A 37 -5.99 11.93 1.31
C VAL A 37 -7.20 11.01 1.15
N PHE A 38 -7.02 9.81 0.57
CA PHE A 38 -8.07 8.81 0.43
C PHE A 38 -8.67 8.40 1.77
N VAL A 39 -7.83 8.15 2.79
CA VAL A 39 -8.28 7.80 4.14
C VAL A 39 -9.04 8.96 4.77
N ALA A 40 -8.48 10.18 4.69
CA ALA A 40 -9.14 11.38 5.22
C ALA A 40 -10.53 11.58 4.60
N ARG A 41 -10.64 11.44 3.27
CA ARG A 41 -11.90 11.62 2.54
C ARG A 41 -12.95 10.57 2.88
N GLN A 42 -12.58 9.29 2.94
CA GLN A 42 -13.53 8.23 3.35
C GLN A 42 -14.01 8.42 4.78
N LEU A 43 -13.11 8.79 5.70
CA LEU A 43 -13.50 9.04 7.09
C LEU A 43 -14.40 10.26 7.23
N GLU A 44 -14.16 11.31 6.45
CA GLU A 44 -15.03 12.48 6.39
C GLU A 44 -16.43 12.09 5.90
N GLU A 45 -16.53 11.33 4.81
CA GLU A 45 -17.80 10.84 4.27
C GLU A 45 -18.56 9.97 5.29
N LEU A 46 -17.87 9.03 5.93
CA LEU A 46 -18.48 8.09 6.89
C LEU A 46 -18.88 8.74 8.21
N SER A 47 -18.13 9.75 8.67
CA SER A 47 -18.39 10.43 9.94
C SER A 47 -19.27 11.67 9.81
N GLY A 48 -19.42 12.22 8.59
CA GLY A 48 -20.08 13.49 8.35
C GLY A 48 -19.34 14.69 8.98
N GLN A 49 -18.03 14.55 9.24
CA GLN A 49 -17.22 15.55 9.94
C GLN A 49 -15.90 15.78 9.20
N PRO A 50 -15.37 17.01 9.16
CA PRO A 50 -14.07 17.27 8.54
C PRO A 50 -12.93 16.47 9.19
N VAL A 51 -12.20 15.73 8.36
CA VAL A 51 -11.02 14.94 8.72
C VAL A 51 -9.85 15.43 7.86
N PRO A 52 -8.83 16.10 8.43
CA PRO A 52 -7.61 16.43 7.70
C PRO A 52 -6.77 15.18 7.49
N SER A 53 -5.92 15.21 6.46
CA SER A 53 -4.86 14.21 6.27
C SER A 53 -3.90 14.18 7.45
N VAL A 54 -3.19 13.05 7.61
CA VAL A 54 -2.19 12.85 8.65
C VAL A 54 -0.90 13.60 8.34
N GLY A 55 -0.57 13.78 7.06
CA GLY A 55 0.73 14.22 6.58
C GLY A 55 1.74 13.07 6.55
N LEU A 56 1.39 11.93 5.95
CA LEU A 56 2.35 10.84 5.78
C LEU A 56 3.50 11.28 4.87
N LEU A 57 4.73 11.00 5.32
CA LEU A 57 5.93 11.25 4.55
C LEU A 57 6.35 9.98 3.83
N PRO A 58 6.66 10.06 2.52
CA PRO A 58 7.16 8.91 1.80
C PRO A 58 8.56 8.52 2.27
N VAL A 59 8.86 7.23 2.20
CA VAL A 59 10.20 6.70 2.48
C VAL A 59 11.02 6.76 1.18
N ASP A 60 12.26 7.20 1.29
CA ASP A 60 13.19 7.13 0.17
C ASP A 60 13.73 5.70 0.03
N ASP A 61 13.24 5.00 -0.99
CA ASP A 61 13.61 3.62 -1.30
C ASP A 61 14.65 3.53 -2.44
N SER A 62 15.30 4.66 -2.80
CA SER A 62 16.16 4.76 -3.98
C SER A 62 17.23 3.66 -4.06
N GLU A 63 17.93 3.35 -2.95
CA GLU A 63 18.96 2.32 -2.94
C GLU A 63 18.40 0.91 -3.23
N ARG A 64 17.27 0.56 -2.59
CA ARG A 64 16.60 -0.73 -2.79
C ARG A 64 16.07 -0.84 -4.22
N LEU A 65 15.46 0.23 -4.73
CA LEU A 65 14.88 0.28 -6.07
C LEU A 65 15.96 0.25 -7.15
N LEU A 66 17.13 0.86 -6.91
CA LEU A 66 18.27 0.77 -7.82
C LEU A 66 18.75 -0.67 -7.94
N LYS A 67 18.92 -1.36 -6.81
CA LYS A 67 19.28 -2.79 -6.80
C LYS A 67 18.23 -3.66 -7.53
N ALA A 68 16.95 -3.38 -7.31
CA ALA A 68 15.87 -4.06 -8.00
C ALA A 68 15.91 -3.79 -9.52
N ALA A 69 16.17 -2.55 -9.93
CA ALA A 69 16.28 -2.16 -11.33
C ALA A 69 17.44 -2.89 -12.03
N HIS A 70 18.61 -3.01 -11.38
CA HIS A 70 19.70 -3.84 -11.92
C HIS A 70 19.27 -5.29 -12.14
N THR A 71 18.58 -5.88 -11.15
CA THR A 71 18.09 -7.26 -11.24
C THR A 71 17.03 -7.44 -12.33
N VAL A 72 16.24 -6.41 -12.61
CA VAL A 72 15.29 -6.39 -13.73
C VAL A 72 16.03 -6.36 -15.07
N LEU A 73 17.05 -5.50 -15.19
CA LEU A 73 17.83 -5.37 -16.42
C LEU A 73 18.74 -6.57 -16.71
N ASP A 74 19.08 -7.37 -15.70
CA ASP A 74 19.80 -8.66 -15.85
C ASP A 74 18.90 -9.82 -16.26
N ASP A 75 17.58 -9.64 -16.26
CA ASP A 75 16.66 -10.73 -16.57
C ASP A 75 16.62 -11.01 -18.08
N PRO A 76 16.46 -12.28 -18.51
CA PRO A 76 16.21 -12.62 -19.91
C PRO A 76 14.94 -11.97 -20.49
N ASP A 77 13.95 -11.66 -19.65
CA ASP A 77 12.74 -10.90 -20.00
C ASP A 77 12.60 -9.64 -19.11
N PRO A 78 13.41 -8.60 -19.40
CA PRO A 78 13.46 -7.40 -18.56
C PRO A 78 12.16 -6.59 -18.66
N THR A 79 11.43 -6.67 -19.77
CA THR A 79 10.19 -5.91 -19.98
C THR A 79 9.09 -6.40 -19.05
N SER A 80 8.80 -7.70 -19.04
CA SER A 80 7.76 -8.26 -18.15
C SER A 80 8.13 -8.13 -16.67
N ARG A 81 9.43 -8.16 -16.34
CA ARG A 81 9.89 -7.91 -14.97
C ARG A 81 9.69 -6.45 -14.57
N LEU A 82 10.00 -5.52 -15.47
CA LEU A 82 9.83 -4.08 -15.24
C LEU A 82 8.36 -3.72 -15.04
N GLU A 83 7.46 -4.22 -15.89
CA GLU A 83 6.02 -3.98 -15.76
C GLU A 83 5.48 -4.43 -14.40
N ARG A 84 5.91 -5.60 -13.93
CA ARG A 84 5.54 -6.10 -12.60
C ARG A 84 6.12 -5.25 -11.48
N LEU A 85 7.38 -4.84 -11.58
CA LEU A 85 8.00 -3.99 -10.56
C LEU A 85 7.30 -2.63 -10.49
N ALA A 86 7.18 -1.96 -11.63
CA ALA A 86 6.59 -0.63 -11.74
C ALA A 86 5.10 -0.60 -11.36
N GLY A 87 4.35 -1.68 -11.60
CA GLY A 87 2.95 -1.78 -11.20
C GLY A 87 2.77 -2.13 -9.72
N ASN A 88 3.54 -3.10 -9.19
CA ASN A 88 3.32 -3.60 -7.84
C ASN A 88 3.90 -2.69 -6.76
N GLU A 89 5.06 -2.07 -6.99
CA GLU A 89 5.74 -1.25 -5.98
C GLU A 89 4.87 -0.07 -5.51
N PRO A 90 4.31 0.77 -6.40
CA PRO A 90 3.46 1.89 -5.97
C PRO A 90 2.16 1.42 -5.35
N LEU A 91 1.57 0.34 -5.86
CA LEU A 91 0.31 -0.19 -5.35
C LEU A 91 0.47 -0.76 -3.93
N GLU A 92 1.50 -1.56 -3.70
CA GLU A 92 1.82 -2.07 -2.37
C GLU A 92 2.11 -0.91 -1.42
N THR A 93 2.92 0.07 -1.85
CA THR A 93 3.23 1.27 -1.07
C THR A 93 1.96 2.03 -0.67
N ALA A 94 1.03 2.25 -1.61
CA ALA A 94 -0.23 2.93 -1.33
C ALA A 94 -1.11 2.14 -0.34
N GLN A 95 -1.25 0.82 -0.52
CA GLN A 95 -2.01 -0.02 0.42
C GLN A 95 -1.44 0.03 1.83
N GLN A 96 -0.11 0.03 1.94
CA GLN A 96 0.60 0.15 3.20
C GLN A 96 0.35 1.50 3.88
N ALA A 97 0.37 2.58 3.12
CA ALA A 97 0.09 3.93 3.60
C ALA A 97 -1.38 4.10 4.02
N VAL A 98 -2.34 3.45 3.34
CA VAL A 98 -3.75 3.45 3.77
C VAL A 98 -3.88 2.86 5.18
N SER A 99 -3.30 1.70 5.44
CA SER A 99 -3.35 1.09 6.78
C SER A 99 -2.73 2.01 7.83
N GLU A 100 -1.60 2.65 7.52
CA GLU A 100 -0.91 3.54 8.45
C GLU A 100 -1.72 4.80 8.77
N ALA A 101 -2.25 5.47 7.75
CA ALA A 101 -3.10 6.65 7.93
C ALA A 101 -4.35 6.29 8.73
N LEU A 102 -4.97 5.14 8.46
CA LEU A 102 -6.16 4.66 9.20
C LEU A 102 -5.87 4.48 10.69
N VAL A 103 -4.73 3.88 11.04
CA VAL A 103 -4.28 3.72 12.44
C VAL A 103 -4.09 5.05 13.12
N ARG A 104 -3.43 6.01 12.46
CA ARG A 104 -3.16 7.33 13.02
C ARG A 104 -4.43 8.16 13.22
N GLN A 105 -5.45 7.97 12.37
CA GLN A 105 -6.75 8.64 12.50
C GLN A 105 -7.70 7.96 13.48
N GLN A 106 -7.55 6.65 13.72
CA GLN A 106 -8.48 5.82 14.49
C GLN A 106 -8.97 6.51 15.77
N ARG A 107 -8.05 6.85 16.69
CA ARG A 107 -8.41 7.40 18.01
C ARG A 107 -9.21 8.69 17.92
N ARG A 108 -8.92 9.53 16.92
CA ARG A 108 -9.61 10.81 16.72
C ARG A 108 -11.05 10.58 16.30
N ILE A 109 -11.28 9.68 15.34
CA ILE A 109 -12.61 9.37 14.82
C ILE A 109 -13.45 8.64 15.87
N GLU A 110 -12.87 7.68 16.58
CA GLU A 110 -13.58 6.94 17.62
C GLU A 110 -14.04 7.86 18.76
N ARG A 111 -13.20 8.81 19.19
CA ARG A 111 -13.58 9.80 20.22
C ARG A 111 -14.71 10.74 19.77
N ARG A 112 -14.70 11.14 18.50
CA ARG A 112 -15.70 12.08 17.96
C ARG A 112 -17.05 11.43 17.70
N THR A 113 -17.03 10.19 17.21
CA THR A 113 -18.25 9.48 16.78
C THR A 113 -18.84 8.58 17.86
N GLY A 114 -18.05 8.17 18.87
CA GLY A 114 -18.43 7.13 19.82
C GLY A 114 -18.48 5.72 19.21
N LYS A 115 -18.06 5.56 17.95
CA LYS A 115 -18.10 4.32 17.17
C LYS A 115 -16.69 3.82 16.89
N TYR A 116 -16.56 2.58 16.44
CA TYR A 116 -15.26 1.94 16.19
C TYR A 116 -14.86 2.05 14.72
N VAL A 117 -13.59 2.35 14.47
CA VAL A 117 -13.05 2.39 13.11
C VAL A 117 -12.46 1.03 12.74
N GLY A 118 -12.75 0.59 11.52
CA GLY A 118 -12.16 -0.62 10.95
C GLY A 118 -12.15 -0.55 9.44
N TRP A 119 -11.90 -1.70 8.83
CA TRP A 119 -11.97 -1.85 7.38
C TRP A 119 -12.55 -3.21 7.01
N VAL A 120 -13.09 -3.29 5.81
CA VAL A 120 -13.46 -4.55 5.16
C VAL A 120 -12.68 -4.67 3.87
N ARG A 121 -12.31 -5.90 3.49
CA ARG A 121 -11.64 -6.11 2.20
C ARG A 121 -12.64 -5.83 1.08
N GLN A 122 -12.34 -4.85 0.23
CA GLN A 122 -13.04 -4.68 -1.03
C GLN A 122 -12.26 -5.42 -2.12
N MET A 123 -12.90 -6.47 -2.63
CA MET A 123 -12.33 -7.34 -3.65
C MET A 123 -12.46 -6.70 -5.04
N ASN A 124 -11.43 -6.85 -5.85
CA ASN A 124 -11.54 -6.59 -7.29
C ASN A 124 -12.38 -7.70 -7.97
N ALA A 125 -12.88 -7.44 -9.17
CA ALA A 125 -13.75 -8.39 -9.89
C ALA A 125 -13.12 -9.79 -10.05
N ASN A 126 -11.79 -9.86 -10.18
CA ASN A 126 -11.03 -11.09 -10.34
C ASN A 126 -10.20 -11.43 -9.10
N ALA A 127 -10.79 -11.32 -7.90
CA ALA A 127 -10.09 -11.61 -6.66
C ALA A 127 -9.67 -13.09 -6.59
N CYS A 128 -8.40 -13.33 -6.25
CA CYS A 128 -7.89 -14.69 -6.10
C CYS A 128 -8.44 -15.37 -4.82
N GLN A 129 -8.30 -16.70 -4.74
CA GLN A 129 -8.78 -17.47 -3.58
C GLN A 129 -8.16 -17.01 -2.25
N ARG A 130 -6.91 -16.53 -2.23
CA ARG A 130 -6.29 -15.99 -1.01
C ARG A 130 -7.02 -14.74 -0.51
N CYS A 131 -7.38 -13.84 -1.44
CA CYS A 131 -8.14 -12.63 -1.12
C CYS A 131 -9.54 -12.96 -0.61
N VAL A 132 -10.22 -13.93 -1.23
CA VAL A 132 -11.52 -14.43 -0.78
C VAL A 132 -11.41 -14.98 0.65
N ASN A 133 -10.42 -15.83 0.91
CA ASN A 133 -10.20 -16.40 2.25
C ASN A 133 -9.89 -15.32 3.31
N TRP A 134 -9.14 -14.28 2.95
CA TRP A 134 -8.86 -13.15 3.84
C TRP A 134 -10.05 -12.20 4.01
N ALA A 135 -10.99 -12.14 3.07
CA ALA A 135 -12.18 -11.30 3.21
C ALA A 135 -13.08 -11.79 4.35
N GLN A 136 -13.10 -13.11 4.59
CA GLN A 136 -13.93 -13.75 5.63
C GLN A 136 -15.38 -13.25 5.58
N ASP A 137 -16.00 -13.33 4.40
CA ASP A 137 -17.40 -12.97 4.14
C ASP A 137 -17.79 -11.56 4.62
N GLY A 138 -16.93 -10.58 4.37
CA GLY A 138 -17.20 -9.18 4.70
C GLY A 138 -16.92 -8.83 6.17
N ARG A 139 -16.11 -9.63 6.87
CA ARG A 139 -15.63 -9.33 8.22
C ARG A 139 -15.04 -7.93 8.31
N VAL A 140 -15.46 -7.20 9.35
CA VAL A 140 -14.79 -5.96 9.77
C VAL A 140 -13.52 -6.30 10.55
N TRP A 141 -12.40 -5.79 10.04
CA TRP A 141 -11.09 -5.89 10.64
C TRP A 141 -10.78 -4.64 11.48
N PRO A 142 -10.04 -4.79 12.59
CA PRO A 142 -9.56 -3.64 13.37
C PRO A 142 -8.68 -2.71 12.52
N ALA A 143 -8.78 -1.40 12.72
CA ALA A 143 -7.93 -0.41 12.05
C ALA A 143 -6.42 -0.69 12.23
N ASN A 144 -6.01 -1.22 13.38
CA ASN A 144 -4.61 -1.60 13.68
C ASN A 144 -4.18 -2.97 13.15
N TYR A 145 -5.03 -3.65 12.38
CA TYR A 145 -4.66 -4.87 11.67
C TYR A 145 -4.46 -4.53 10.20
N ARG A 146 -3.21 -4.54 9.72
CA ARG A 146 -2.90 -4.30 8.30
C ARG A 146 -3.55 -5.36 7.42
N MET A 147 -4.16 -4.94 6.31
CA MET A 147 -4.68 -5.87 5.30
C MET A 147 -3.55 -6.76 4.76
N PRO A 148 -3.67 -8.10 4.82
CA PRO A 148 -2.71 -8.99 4.19
C PRO A 148 -2.64 -8.77 2.67
N THR A 149 -1.47 -8.87 2.06
CA THR A 149 -1.31 -8.69 0.61
C THR A 149 -0.53 -9.86 0.00
N HIS A 150 -0.62 -9.99 -1.33
CA HIS A 150 0.26 -10.83 -2.14
C HIS A 150 0.69 -10.03 -3.37
N LYS A 151 1.75 -10.46 -4.05
CA LYS A 151 2.22 -9.79 -5.27
C LYS A 151 1.10 -9.74 -6.32
N GLY A 152 0.86 -8.56 -6.90
CA GLY A 152 -0.22 -8.33 -7.88
C GLY A 152 -1.63 -8.19 -7.28
N CYS A 153 -1.76 -8.00 -5.96
CA CYS A 153 -3.07 -7.83 -5.32
C CYS A 153 -3.61 -6.41 -5.51
N ASN A 154 -4.73 -6.27 -6.24
CA ASN A 154 -5.43 -4.99 -6.45
C ASN A 154 -6.66 -4.82 -5.53
N CYS A 155 -6.84 -5.67 -4.53
CA CYS A 155 -7.87 -5.48 -3.51
C CYS A 155 -7.50 -4.30 -2.60
N VAL A 156 -8.51 -3.62 -2.04
CA VAL A 156 -8.29 -2.42 -1.21
C VAL A 156 -8.97 -2.53 0.15
N GLU A 157 -8.48 -1.76 1.11
CA GLU A 157 -9.15 -1.53 2.38
C GLU A 157 -10.30 -0.54 2.17
N ARG A 158 -11.54 -1.01 2.27
CA ARG A 158 -12.70 -0.12 2.37
C ARG A 158 -12.93 0.20 3.83
N ILE A 159 -12.77 1.47 4.18
CA ILE A 159 -12.88 1.94 5.56
C ILE A 159 -14.35 1.85 5.98
N VAL A 160 -14.58 1.51 7.25
CA VAL A 160 -15.91 1.47 7.86
C VAL A 160 -15.89 2.05 9.27
N ILE A 161 -17.00 2.67 9.65
CA ILE A 161 -17.30 3.04 11.03
C ILE A 161 -18.41 2.10 11.51
N SER A 162 -18.18 1.41 12.62
CA SER A 162 -19.03 0.33 13.12
C SER A 162 -19.47 0.61 14.56
N GLU A 163 -20.75 0.34 14.87
CA GLU A 163 -21.27 0.35 16.25
C GLU A 163 -20.61 -0.74 17.12
N LYS A 164 -20.29 -1.88 16.50
CA LYS A 164 -19.69 -3.02 17.18
C LYS A 164 -18.18 -2.97 17.04
N ARG A 165 -17.48 -3.18 18.15
CA ARG A 165 -16.01 -3.25 18.16
C ARG A 165 -15.52 -4.41 17.28
N PRO A 166 -14.63 -4.17 16.30
CA PRO A 166 -14.05 -5.24 15.50
C PRO A 166 -13.36 -6.28 16.37
N LYS A 167 -13.54 -7.57 16.03
CA LYS A 167 -12.90 -8.67 16.77
C LYS A 167 -11.39 -8.54 16.69
N PRO A 168 -10.66 -8.59 17.83
CA PRO A 168 -9.21 -8.49 17.83
C PRO A 168 -8.60 -9.65 17.03
N VAL A 169 -7.46 -9.37 16.39
CA VAL A 169 -6.67 -10.37 15.68
C VAL A 169 -5.37 -10.56 16.46
N ARG A 170 -5.03 -11.81 16.79
CA ARG A 170 -3.68 -12.11 17.29
C ARG A 170 -2.70 -11.81 16.17
N GLN A 171 -1.92 -10.74 16.32
CA GLN A 171 -0.72 -10.58 15.51
C GLN A 171 0.22 -11.71 15.91
N LYS A 172 0.64 -12.55 14.96
CA LYS A 172 1.77 -13.45 15.19
C LYS A 172 2.96 -12.53 15.48
N GLY A 173 3.37 -12.45 16.74
CA GLY A 173 4.57 -11.71 17.13
C GLY A 173 5.75 -12.21 16.30
N LYS A 174 6.65 -11.30 15.92
CA LYS A 174 8.01 -11.67 15.50
C LYS A 174 8.62 -12.50 16.64
N GLN A 175 8.56 -13.82 16.54
CA GLN A 175 9.44 -14.69 17.31
C GLN A 175 10.80 -14.69 16.59
N ASN A 176 11.84 -14.46 17.38
CA ASN A 176 13.28 -14.64 17.10
C ASN A 176 14.03 -13.47 16.46
N GLU A 177 14.57 -12.61 17.33
CA GLU A 177 15.91 -12.00 17.21
C GLU A 177 16.34 -11.53 18.62
N ARG A 178 16.51 -12.51 19.51
CA ARG A 178 17.34 -12.42 20.72
C ARG A 178 17.87 -13.83 20.98
N THR A 179 18.97 -14.14 20.33
CA THR A 179 19.93 -15.15 20.75
C THR A 179 21.29 -14.60 20.34
N ASP A 180 22.08 -14.40 21.39
CA ASP A 180 23.53 -14.16 21.49
C ASP A 180 24.08 -12.78 21.08
#